data_AF-A0A959MGG5-F1
#
_entry.id   AF-A0A959MGG5-F1
#
_cell.length_a   1.000
_cell.length_b   1.000
_cell.length_c   1.000
_cell.angle_alpha   90.00
_cell.angle_beta   90.00
_cell.angle_gamma   90.00
#
_symmetry.space_group_name_H-M   'P 1'
#
loop_
_entity.id
_entity.type
_entity.pdbx_description
1 polymer ?
#
loop_
_entity_poly.entity_id
_entity_poly.type
_entity_poly.pdbx_seq_one_letter_code
_entity_poly.pdbx_strand_id
1 'polypeptide(L)'
;MKRDYDLIRLILIDIENNVQEWSEAIKSRAGKDTQVINGHVELLVDHGEVKYPKDPKTGRHQVLGNGYWMPMMCKLTMEGHDLLDDIRDPSVFKKLKDKVNSVGGQVSLHVFKTLAAETFKSAIGL
;
A
#
# COMPACT_ATOMS: atom_id res chain seq x y z
N MET A 1 14.08 -1.33 3.88
CA MET A 1 14.00 -0.92 2.45
C MET A 1 13.56 0.54 2.34
N LYS A 2 13.90 1.25 1.25
CA LYS A 2 13.37 2.59 0.96
C LYS A 2 11.92 2.48 0.50
N ARG A 3 11.03 3.37 0.97
CA ARG A 3 9.60 3.35 0.62
C ARG A 3 9.40 3.95 -0.76
N ASP A 4 8.63 3.26 -1.59
CA ASP A 4 8.15 3.69 -2.90
C ASP A 4 6.65 3.96 -2.81
N TYR A 5 6.28 5.25 -2.75
CA TYR A 5 4.89 5.67 -2.56
C TYR A 5 4.01 5.39 -3.78
N ASP A 6 4.60 5.42 -4.98
CA ASP A 6 3.89 5.04 -6.20
C ASP A 6 3.54 3.55 -6.15
N LEU A 7 4.48 2.71 -5.71
CA LEU A 7 4.24 1.28 -5.51
C LEU A 7 3.20 1.02 -4.40
N ILE A 8 3.25 1.73 -3.27
CA ILE A 8 2.24 1.61 -2.21
C ILE A 8 0.84 1.89 -2.77
N ARG A 9 0.66 3.00 -3.50
CA ARG A 9 -0.63 3.35 -4.11
C ARG A 9 -1.10 2.28 -5.09
N LEU A 10 -0.21 1.75 -5.92
CA LEU A 10 -0.49 0.67 -6.86
C LEU A 10 -0.94 -0.63 -6.17
N ILE A 11 -0.28 -1.01 -5.08
CA ILE A 11 -0.65 -2.18 -4.27
C ILE A 11 -2.06 -2.02 -3.69
N LEU A 12 -2.35 -0.88 -3.07
CA LEU A 12 -3.67 -0.63 -2.46
C LEU A 12 -4.79 -0.69 -3.52
N ILE A 13 -4.59 -0.07 -4.68
CA ILE A 13 -5.55 -0.09 -5.80
C ILE A 13 -5.83 -1.52 -6.27
N ASP A 14 -4.79 -2.35 -6.46
CA ASP A 14 -5.00 -3.68 -7.02
C ASP A 14 -5.60 -4.66 -6.01
N ILE A 15 -5.26 -4.51 -4.72
CA ILE A 15 -5.90 -5.27 -3.63
C ILE A 15 -7.40 -4.92 -3.59
N GLU A 16 -7.76 -3.63 -3.65
CA GLU A 16 -9.16 -3.20 -3.64
C GLU A 16 -9.95 -3.75 -4.83
N ASN A 17 -9.37 -3.69 -6.03
CA ASN A 17 -9.99 -4.18 -7.26
C ASN A 17 -10.07 -5.72 -7.34
N ASN A 18 -9.60 -6.44 -6.31
CA ASN A 18 -9.51 -7.90 -6.28
C ASN A 18 -8.83 -8.47 -7.53
N VAL A 19 -7.77 -7.80 -8.01
CA VAL A 19 -7.02 -8.27 -9.17
C VAL A 19 -6.37 -9.61 -8.82
N GLN A 20 -6.75 -10.65 -9.55
CA GLN A 20 -6.11 -11.96 -9.44
C GLN A 20 -4.63 -11.81 -9.82
N GLU A 21 -3.74 -12.40 -9.01
CA GLU A 21 -2.28 -12.28 -9.22
C GLU A 21 -1.77 -10.83 -9.30
N TRP A 22 -2.36 -9.90 -8.52
CA TRP A 22 -2.00 -8.49 -8.54
C TRP A 22 -0.49 -8.21 -8.41
N SER A 23 0.28 -9.06 -7.71
CA SER A 23 1.73 -8.91 -7.61
C SER A 23 2.44 -9.09 -8.96
N GLU A 24 1.99 -10.03 -9.80
CA GLU A 24 2.52 -10.22 -11.16
C GLU A 24 2.06 -9.10 -12.10
N ALA A 25 0.82 -8.62 -11.94
CA ALA A 25 0.33 -7.46 -12.67
C ALA A 25 1.16 -6.20 -12.36
N ILE A 26 1.50 -5.98 -11.08
CA ILE A 26 2.40 -4.89 -10.66
C ILE A 26 3.79 -5.06 -11.24
N LYS A 27 4.35 -6.27 -11.19
CA LYS A 27 5.67 -6.56 -11.75
C LYS A 27 5.73 -6.24 -13.24
N SER A 28 4.71 -6.64 -14.00
CA SER A 28 4.58 -6.35 -15.43
C SER A 28 4.46 -4.85 -15.72
N ARG A 29 3.59 -4.13 -14.99
CA ARG A 29 3.31 -2.70 -15.27
C ARG A 29 4.34 -1.71 -14.73
N ALA A 30 4.98 -2.03 -13.59
CA ALA A 30 5.87 -1.12 -12.87
C ALA A 30 7.34 -1.57 -12.86
N GLY A 31 7.65 -2.75 -13.43
CA GLY A 31 9.01 -3.29 -13.48
C GLY A 31 9.62 -3.57 -12.11
N LYS A 32 8.79 -3.80 -11.09
CA LYS A 32 9.23 -4.03 -9.71
C LYS A 32 9.39 -5.51 -9.45
N ASP A 33 10.52 -5.90 -8.86
CA ASP A 33 10.75 -7.29 -8.46
C ASP A 33 9.76 -7.73 -7.37
N THR A 34 9.38 -9.01 -7.40
CA THR A 34 8.47 -9.63 -6.43
C THR A 34 8.91 -9.41 -4.98
N GLN A 35 10.22 -9.42 -4.69
CA GLN A 35 10.75 -9.15 -3.34
C GLN A 35 10.47 -7.71 -2.89
N VAL A 36 10.60 -6.74 -3.81
CA VAL A 36 10.31 -5.33 -3.52
C VAL A 36 8.82 -5.12 -3.27
N ILE A 37 7.98 -5.78 -4.06
CA ILE A 37 6.52 -5.75 -3.88
C ILE A 37 6.16 -6.32 -2.51
N ASN A 38 6.64 -7.52 -2.19
CA ASN A 38 6.36 -8.18 -0.91
C ASN A 38 6.82 -7.34 0.29
N GLY A 39 8.01 -6.73 0.22
CA GLY A 39 8.47 -5.86 1.31
C GLY A 39 7.58 -4.65 1.55
N HIS A 40 6.97 -4.06 0.51
CA HIS A 40 5.99 -2.98 0.71
C HIS A 40 4.67 -3.47 1.31
N VAL A 41 4.27 -4.69 0.99
CA VAL A 41 3.06 -5.30 1.56
C VAL A 41 3.27 -5.62 3.03
N GLU A 42 4.45 -6.14 3.40
CA GLU A 42 4.83 -6.34 4.81
C GLU A 42 4.76 -5.02 5.59
N LEU A 43 5.25 -3.92 5.02
CA LEU A 43 5.12 -2.58 5.64
C LEU A 43 3.66 -2.15 5.86
N LEU A 44 2.78 -2.40 4.88
CA LEU A 44 1.35 -2.08 4.97
C LEU A 44 0.61 -3.00 5.94
N VAL A 45 1.12 -4.21 6.16
CA VAL A 45 0.55 -5.16 7.11
C VAL A 45 0.96 -4.80 8.54
N ASP A 46 2.23 -4.47 8.74
CA ASP A 46 2.77 -4.04 10.03
C ASP A 46 2.11 -2.75 10.53
N HIS A 47 1.73 -1.87 9.60
CA HIS A 47 1.10 -0.59 9.92
C HIS A 47 -0.44 -0.64 9.86
N GLY A 48 -1.00 -1.78 9.44
CA GLY A 48 -2.43 -2.08 9.59
C GLY A 48 -3.32 -1.64 8.43
N GLU A 49 -2.79 -1.16 7.31
CA GLU A 49 -3.55 -0.85 6.09
C GLU A 49 -4.01 -2.11 5.35
N VAL A 50 -3.19 -3.16 5.40
CA VAL A 50 -3.47 -4.44 4.75
C VAL A 50 -3.52 -5.54 5.80
N LYS A 51 -4.43 -6.49 5.63
CA LYS A 51 -4.49 -7.70 6.45
C LYS A 51 -4.40 -8.94 5.58
N TYR A 52 -3.75 -9.96 6.13
CA TYR A 52 -3.80 -11.30 5.61
C TYR A 52 -4.82 -12.15 6.36
N PRO A 53 -5.55 -13.04 5.67
CA PRO A 53 -6.28 -14.08 6.35
C PRO A 53 -5.29 -14.98 7.09
N LYS A 54 -5.51 -15.06 8.39
CA LYS A 54 -4.84 -16.03 9.24
C LYS A 54 -5.61 -17.34 9.16
N ASP A 55 -4.89 -18.44 9.18
CA ASP A 55 -5.48 -19.75 9.39
C ASP A 55 -6.21 -19.72 10.76
N PRO A 56 -7.52 -20.02 10.80
CA PRO A 56 -8.32 -19.87 12.01
C PRO A 56 -7.96 -20.87 13.11
N LYS A 57 -7.24 -21.96 12.79
CA LYS A 57 -6.83 -22.99 13.75
C LYS A 57 -5.47 -22.68 14.36
N THR A 58 -4.55 -22.13 13.57
CA THR A 58 -3.16 -21.88 13.99
C THR A 58 -2.87 -20.42 14.29
N GLY A 59 -3.71 -19.49 13.84
CA GLY A 59 -3.48 -18.05 13.93
C GLY A 59 -2.32 -17.54 13.07
N ARG A 60 -1.69 -18.42 12.28
CA ARG A 60 -0.57 -18.09 11.40
C ARG A 60 -1.08 -17.61 10.06
N HIS A 61 -0.30 -16.76 9.38
CA HIS A 61 -0.60 -16.39 8.01
C HIS A 61 -0.52 -17.62 7.10
N GLN A 62 -1.46 -17.72 6.16
CA GLN A 62 -1.39 -18.76 5.14
C GLN A 62 -0.23 -18.44 4.19
N VAL A 63 0.80 -19.28 4.26
CA VAL A 63 1.93 -19.28 3.33
C VAL A 63 1.76 -20.45 2.37
N LEU A 64 2.24 -20.29 1.14
CA LEU A 64 2.39 -21.39 0.20
C LEU A 64 3.30 -22.46 0.80
N GLY A 65 3.18 -23.71 0.33
CA GLY A 65 3.99 -24.85 0.84
C GLY A 65 5.51 -24.67 0.73
N ASN A 66 5.98 -23.64 0.01
CA ASN A 66 7.37 -23.23 -0.12
C ASN A 66 7.78 -22.09 0.83
N GLY A 67 6.91 -21.70 1.77
CA GLY A 67 7.17 -20.63 2.74
C GLY A 67 6.95 -19.21 2.20
N TYR A 68 6.56 -19.05 0.93
CA TYR A 68 6.26 -17.74 0.36
C TYR A 68 4.84 -17.29 0.72
N TRP A 69 4.69 -16.01 1.02
CA TRP A 69 3.40 -15.36 1.25
C TRP A 69 2.48 -15.53 0.05
N MET A 70 1.17 -15.67 0.30
CA MET A 70 0.13 -15.74 -0.73
C MET A 70 -0.49 -14.34 -0.93
N PRO A 71 0.02 -13.51 -1.87
CA PRO A 71 -0.39 -12.12 -1.98
C PRO A 71 -1.86 -12.00 -2.40
N MET A 72 -2.37 -13.02 -3.11
CA MET A 72 -3.75 -13.13 -3.57
C MET A 72 -4.81 -13.13 -2.45
N MET A 73 -4.37 -13.25 -1.20
CA MET A 73 -5.27 -13.26 -0.05
C MET A 73 -5.30 -11.94 0.73
N CYS A 74 -4.44 -10.96 0.39
CA CYS A 74 -4.46 -9.65 1.02
C CYS A 74 -5.85 -9.00 0.92
N LYS A 75 -6.26 -8.32 1.99
CA LYS A 75 -7.43 -7.45 2.00
C LYS A 75 -7.06 -6.11 2.61
N LEU A 76 -7.67 -5.04 2.12
CA LEU A 76 -7.60 -3.76 2.82
C LEU A 76 -8.32 -3.85 4.17
N THR A 77 -7.79 -3.13 5.15
CA THR A 77 -8.50 -2.77 6.37
C THR A 77 -9.28 -1.48 6.14
N MET A 78 -10.04 -1.02 7.14
CA MET A 78 -10.67 0.31 7.07
C MET A 78 -9.61 1.40 6.89
N GLU A 79 -8.51 1.34 7.65
CA GLU A 79 -7.41 2.30 7.49
C GLU A 79 -6.74 2.23 6.12
N GLY A 80 -6.72 1.04 5.50
CA GLY A 80 -6.22 0.87 4.14
C GLY A 80 -7.13 1.53 3.10
N HIS A 81 -8.45 1.44 3.28
CA HIS A 81 -9.41 2.17 2.45
C HIS A 81 -9.29 3.67 2.64
N ASP A 82 -9.21 4.15 3.89
CA ASP A 82 -9.08 5.59 4.18
C ASP A 82 -7.80 6.17 3.53
N LEU A 83 -6.66 5.49 3.69
CA LEU A 83 -5.42 5.91 3.05
C LEU A 83 -5.55 5.90 1.53
N LEU A 84 -6.13 4.83 0.96
CA LEU A 84 -6.31 4.73 -0.49
C LEU A 84 -7.14 5.89 -1.01
N ASP A 85 -8.26 6.23 -0.35
CA ASP A 85 -9.13 7.30 -0.78
C ASP A 85 -8.45 8.68 -0.72
N ASP A 86 -7.65 8.93 0.32
CA ASP A 86 -6.83 10.16 0.44
C ASP A 86 -5.81 10.32 -0.70
N ILE A 87 -5.31 9.21 -1.27
CA ILE A 87 -4.27 9.21 -2.32
C ILE A 87 -4.76 8.74 -3.69
N ARG A 88 -6.06 8.47 -3.85
CA ARG A 88 -6.62 7.90 -5.08
C ARG A 88 -6.54 8.88 -6.23
N ASP A 89 -6.90 10.14 -5.99
CA ASP A 89 -6.88 11.17 -7.02
C ASP A 89 -5.43 11.49 -7.45
N PRO A 90 -5.08 11.39 -8.75
CA PRO A 90 -3.73 11.64 -9.22
C PRO A 90 -3.21 13.06 -8.93
N SER A 91 -4.09 14.06 -8.91
CA SER A 91 -3.72 15.45 -8.67
C SER A 91 -3.43 15.71 -7.20
N VAL A 92 -4.25 15.16 -6.30
CA VAL A 92 -4.01 15.15 -4.84
C VAL A 92 -2.72 14.40 -4.53
N PHE A 93 -2.54 13.20 -5.10
CA PHE A 93 -1.35 12.39 -4.89
C PHE A 93 -0.07 13.08 -5.38
N LYS A 94 -0.13 13.79 -6.51
CA LYS A 94 1.01 14.58 -6.99
C LYS A 94 1.39 15.68 -5.99
N LYS A 95 0.42 16.46 -5.49
CA LYS A 95 0.67 17.50 -4.47
C LYS A 95 1.26 16.92 -3.19
N LEU A 96 0.78 15.75 -2.76
CA LEU A 96 1.32 15.03 -1.61
C LEU A 96 2.80 14.66 -1.85
N LYS A 97 3.13 14.09 -3.02
CA LYS A 97 4.53 13.76 -3.35
C LYS A 97 5.42 15.00 -3.39
N ASP A 98 4.93 16.13 -3.89
CA ASP A 98 5.69 17.39 -3.89
C ASP A 98 6.01 17.86 -2.46
N LYS A 99 5.05 17.75 -1.53
CA LYS A 99 5.27 18.03 -0.09
C LYS A 99 6.29 17.06 0.54
N VAL A 100 6.22 15.78 0.20
CA VAL A 100 7.19 14.79 0.72
C VAL A 100 8.60 15.05 0.15
N ASN A 101 8.68 15.46 -1.12
CA ASN A 101 9.94 15.78 -1.78
C ASN A 101 10.61 17.04 -1.19
N SER A 102 9.84 18.03 -0.74
CA SER A 102 10.40 19.24 -0.13
C SER A 102 11.14 18.98 1.19
N VAL A 103 10.86 17.86 1.87
CA VAL A 103 11.52 17.43 3.12
C VAL A 103 12.53 16.28 2.92
N GLY A 104 12.98 16.05 1.68
CA GLY A 104 14.00 15.03 1.36
C GLY A 104 13.45 13.74 0.73
N GLY A 105 12.16 13.70 0.38
CA GLY A 105 11.55 12.63 -0.42
C GLY A 105 11.26 11.34 0.34
N GLN A 106 11.50 11.30 1.65
CA GLN A 106 11.22 10.15 2.51
C GLN A 106 10.70 10.62 3.87
N VAL A 107 9.61 10.01 4.32
CA VAL A 107 9.01 10.22 5.64
C VAL A 107 8.59 8.86 6.22
N SER A 108 8.23 8.81 7.50
CA SER A 108 7.61 7.62 8.06
C SER A 108 6.23 7.38 7.41
N LEU A 109 5.76 6.13 7.41
CA LEU A 109 4.44 5.80 6.84
C LEU A 109 3.32 6.53 7.60
N HIS A 110 3.45 6.67 8.91
CA HIS A 110 2.55 7.46 9.74
C HIS A 110 2.47 8.94 9.30
N VAL A 111 3.62 9.59 9.08
CA VAL A 111 3.67 10.98 8.60
C VAL A 111 3.10 11.08 7.18
N PHE A 112 3.39 10.09 6.32
CA PHE A 112 2.84 10.03 4.98
C PHE A 112 1.30 10.00 4.98
N LYS A 113 0.67 9.15 5.82
CA LYS A 113 -0.79 9.09 6.00
C LYS A 113 -1.36 10.43 6.48
N THR A 114 -0.69 11.05 7.46
CA THR A 114 -1.12 12.36 8.00
C THR A 114 -1.12 13.42 6.88
N LEU A 115 -0.04 13.50 6.11
CA LEU A 115 0.07 14.42 4.98
C LEU A 115 -0.93 14.11 3.86
N ALA A 116 -1.25 12.82 3.63
CA ALA A 116 -2.24 12.41 2.66
C ALA A 116 -3.62 12.98 3.02
N ALA A 117 -4.08 12.72 4.25
CA ALA A 117 -5.34 13.24 4.76
C ALA A 117 -5.40 14.78 4.73
N GLU A 118 -4.33 15.46 5.14
CA GLU A 118 -4.26 16.94 5.06
C GLU A 118 -4.33 17.45 3.63
N THR A 119 -3.63 16.78 2.70
CA THR A 119 -3.60 17.20 1.29
C THR A 119 -4.95 16.96 0.62
N PHE A 120 -5.64 15.87 0.97
CA PHE A 120 -6.99 15.60 0.52
C PHE A 120 -7.99 16.63 1.05
N LYS A 121 -7.97 16.93 2.37
CA LYS A 121 -8.80 17.98 2.98
C LYS A 121 -8.64 19.33 2.28
N SER A 122 -7.39 19.77 2.09
CA SER A 122 -7.11 21.01 1.36
C SER A 122 -7.63 21.00 -0.08
N ALA A 123 -7.67 19.83 -0.74
CA ALA A 123 -8.19 19.72 -2.10
C ALA A 123 -9.72 19.84 -2.19
N ILE A 124 -10.44 19.51 -1.11
CA ILE A 124 -11.90 19.65 -1.01
C ILE A 124 -12.34 20.92 -0.27
N GLY A 125 -11.41 21.80 0.11
CA GLY A 125 -11.70 23.08 0.76
C GLY A 125 -11.95 22.99 2.27
N LEU A 126 -11.45 21.94 2.93
CA LEU A 126 -11.42 21.78 4.39
C LEU A 126 -10.00 22.03 4.95
#